data_AF-A0A060CHN9-F1
#
_entry.id   AF-A0A060CHN9-F1
#
_cell.length_a   1.000
_cell.length_b   1.000
_cell.length_c   1.000
_cell.angle_alpha   90.00
_cell.angle_beta   90.00
_cell.angle_gamma   90.00
#
_symmetry.space_group_name_H-M   'P 1'
#
loop_
_entity.id
_entity.type
_entity.pdbx_description
1 polymer ?
#
loop_
_entity_poly.entity_id
_entity_poly.type
_entity_poly.pdbx_seq_one_letter_code
_entity_poly.pdbx_strand_id
1 'polypeptide(L)'
;MEDVALEQLPDGTIPWYVPVIPAYEMWTPIRPGAAWGDAATFTPWTLYERFADRRVLEQQFESARRWVDLQERLSGPDRLWNEGFQLGDWLDPDAPPQDPADAKTDRYLIATAYFAASARKTSLIAAELGLTAEAAHYGTLADEVRDAFVAAYVLPDGRMTSDAQTAYAIAIAFDL
;
A
#
# COMPACT_ATOMS: atom_id res chain seq x y z
N MET A 1 -1.95 10.07 -13.76
CA MET A 1 -0.94 9.03 -13.48
C MET A 1 0.46 9.45 -13.92
N GLU A 2 0.61 10.17 -15.02
CA GLU A 2 1.92 10.71 -15.44
C GLU A 2 2.58 11.58 -14.37
N ASP A 3 1.87 12.56 -13.80
CA ASP A 3 2.41 13.41 -12.72
C ASP A 3 2.86 12.60 -11.50
N VAL A 4 2.12 11.54 -11.14
CA VAL A 4 2.47 10.66 -10.00
C VAL A 4 3.82 9.99 -10.24
N ALA A 5 4.05 9.48 -11.46
CA ALA A 5 5.31 8.85 -11.82
C ALA A 5 6.47 9.86 -11.91
N LEU A 6 6.19 11.08 -12.39
CA LEU A 6 7.19 12.16 -12.51
C LEU A 6 7.64 12.69 -11.14
N GLU A 7 6.72 12.78 -10.18
CA GLU A 7 7.01 13.31 -8.84
C GLU A 7 7.38 12.23 -7.81
N GLN A 8 7.34 10.95 -8.20
CA GLN A 8 7.84 9.85 -7.37
C GLN A 8 9.33 10.04 -7.07
N LEU A 9 9.67 10.08 -5.77
CA LEU A 9 11.04 10.29 -5.31
C LEU A 9 11.97 9.14 -5.72
N PRO A 10 13.30 9.36 -5.80
CA PRO A 10 14.25 8.33 -6.26
C PRO A 10 14.16 6.99 -5.54
N ASP A 11 13.86 7.00 -4.24
CA ASP A 11 13.69 5.81 -3.40
C ASP A 11 12.39 5.03 -3.67
N GLY A 12 11.46 5.59 -4.45
CA GLY A 12 10.15 5.01 -4.74
C GLY A 12 8.99 5.66 -3.97
N THR A 13 9.26 6.61 -3.08
CA THR A 13 8.23 7.28 -2.29
C THR A 13 7.30 8.08 -3.20
N ILE A 14 6.00 7.84 -3.09
CA ILE A 14 4.96 8.66 -3.73
C ILE A 14 4.60 9.80 -2.77
N PRO A 15 4.59 11.07 -3.24
CA PRO A 15 4.17 12.19 -2.42
C PRO A 15 2.71 12.07 -1.94
N TRP A 16 2.41 12.66 -0.78
CA TRP A 16 1.06 12.66 -0.19
C TRP A 16 -0.02 13.28 -1.08
N TYR A 17 0.36 14.14 -2.01
CA TYR A 17 -0.48 14.75 -3.02
C TYR A 17 0.37 15.12 -4.23
N VAL A 18 -0.25 15.11 -5.41
CA VAL A 18 0.40 15.40 -6.69
C VAL A 18 -0.52 16.33 -7.49
N PRO A 19 -0.02 17.48 -7.99
CA PRO A 19 1.37 17.94 -7.94
C PRO A 19 1.78 18.47 -6.55
N VAL A 20 3.06 18.30 -6.21
CA VAL A 20 3.67 18.80 -4.98
C VAL A 20 3.79 20.32 -5.05
N ILE A 21 3.30 20.97 -4.01
CA ILE A 21 3.34 22.41 -3.78
C ILE A 21 3.92 22.65 -2.39
N PRO A 22 4.45 23.85 -2.08
CA PRO A 22 4.86 24.15 -0.72
C PRO A 22 3.70 23.95 0.26
N ALA A 23 3.85 23.01 1.19
CA ALA A 23 2.80 22.65 2.16
C ALA A 23 3.25 22.91 3.60
N TYR A 24 2.26 22.86 4.50
CA TYR A 24 2.45 22.97 5.94
C TYR A 24 3.34 21.85 6.49
N GLU A 25 3.88 22.08 7.69
CA GLU A 25 4.85 21.18 8.35
C GLU A 25 4.41 19.71 8.41
N MET A 26 3.10 19.44 8.55
CA MET A 26 2.57 18.07 8.59
C MET A 26 2.91 17.23 7.35
N TRP A 27 3.04 17.87 6.17
CA TRP A 27 3.30 17.20 4.90
C TRP A 27 4.78 17.26 4.48
N THR A 28 5.65 17.79 5.36
CA THR A 28 7.07 18.01 5.11
C THR A 28 7.92 17.45 6.25
N PRO A 29 8.93 16.59 6.00
CA PRO A 29 9.33 16.08 4.69
C PRO A 29 8.30 15.10 4.13
N ILE A 30 8.34 14.90 2.82
CA ILE A 30 7.61 13.82 2.15
C ILE A 30 8.09 12.48 2.73
N ARG A 31 7.14 11.59 3.05
CA ARG A 31 7.40 10.27 3.62
C ARG A 31 6.50 9.25 2.92
N PRO A 32 6.93 7.99 2.80
CA PRO A 32 6.07 6.93 2.30
C PRO A 32 4.95 6.65 3.30
N GLY A 33 3.73 6.50 2.81
CA GLY A 33 2.57 6.12 3.60
C GLY A 33 1.66 5.18 2.84
N ALA A 34 1.20 4.15 3.54
CA ALA A 34 0.24 3.19 3.03
C ALA A 34 -1.10 3.85 2.73
N ALA A 35 -1.90 3.22 1.87
CA ALA A 35 -3.10 3.71 1.21
C ALA A 35 -2.88 4.91 0.25
N TRP A 36 -2.07 5.90 0.63
CA TRP A 36 -1.78 7.06 -0.21
C TRP A 36 -0.78 6.74 -1.32
N GLY A 37 0.39 6.20 -0.98
CA GLY A 37 1.39 5.84 -1.98
C GLY A 37 0.98 4.64 -2.84
N ASP A 38 0.12 3.77 -2.29
CA ASP A 38 -0.46 2.64 -3.01
C ASP A 38 -1.35 3.06 -4.19
N ALA A 39 -1.66 4.35 -4.34
CA ALA A 39 -2.26 4.89 -5.56
C ALA A 39 -1.44 4.53 -6.82
N ALA A 40 -0.12 4.36 -6.70
CA ALA A 40 0.76 3.94 -7.79
C ALA A 40 0.49 2.51 -8.29
N THR A 41 -0.11 1.63 -7.47
CA THR A 41 -0.44 0.23 -7.84
C THR A 41 -1.95 0.06 -8.03
N PHE A 42 -2.78 0.64 -7.14
CA PHE A 42 -4.23 0.49 -7.15
C PHE A 42 -4.90 1.23 -8.31
N THR A 43 -4.49 2.47 -8.58
CA THR A 43 -5.12 3.29 -9.62
C THR A 43 -4.91 2.72 -11.02
N PRO A 44 -3.69 2.38 -11.48
CA PRO A 44 -3.51 1.83 -12.83
C PRO A 44 -4.20 0.47 -12.98
N TRP A 45 -4.17 -0.39 -11.96
CA TRP A 45 -4.91 -1.65 -11.97
C TRP A 45 -6.42 -1.43 -12.12
N THR A 46 -7.00 -0.54 -11.32
CA THR A 46 -8.44 -0.23 -11.40
C THR A 46 -8.81 0.35 -12.76
N LEU A 47 -8.01 1.24 -13.32
CA LEU A 47 -8.25 1.79 -14.65
C LEU A 47 -8.22 0.70 -15.73
N TYR A 48 -7.28 -0.25 -15.63
CA TYR A 48 -7.25 -1.41 -16.51
C TYR A 48 -8.50 -2.27 -16.37
N GLU A 49 -8.92 -2.62 -15.15
CA GLU A 49 -10.14 -3.44 -14.93
C GLU A 49 -11.41 -2.78 -15.49
N ARG A 50 -11.49 -1.45 -15.44
CA ARG A 50 -12.69 -0.71 -15.86
C ARG A 50 -12.72 -0.38 -17.34
N PHE A 51 -11.56 -0.21 -17.96
CA PHE A 51 -11.46 0.31 -19.33
C PHE A 51 -10.67 -0.58 -20.29
N ALA A 52 -10.08 -1.67 -19.81
CA ALA A 52 -9.18 -2.56 -20.54
C ALA A 52 -8.00 -1.83 -21.23
N ASP A 53 -7.60 -0.67 -20.72
CA ASP A 53 -6.52 0.12 -21.31
C ASP A 53 -5.16 -0.38 -20.83
N ARG A 54 -4.63 -1.39 -21.50
CA ARG A 54 -3.29 -1.95 -21.19
C ARG A 54 -2.17 -0.91 -21.20
N ARG A 55 -2.31 0.20 -21.94
CA ARG A 55 -1.26 1.23 -22.02
C ARG A 55 -1.02 1.91 -20.67
N VAL A 56 -2.06 2.02 -19.83
CA VAL A 56 -1.89 2.59 -18.47
C VAL A 56 -0.98 1.70 -17.62
N LEU A 57 -1.04 0.38 -17.81
CA LEU A 57 -0.18 -0.58 -17.14
C LEU A 57 1.26 -0.45 -17.63
N GLU A 58 1.47 -0.40 -18.94
CA GLU A 58 2.80 -0.23 -19.54
C GLU A 58 3.48 1.05 -19.06
N GLN A 59 2.72 2.15 -18.95
CA GLN A 59 3.25 3.44 -18.50
C GLN A 59 3.50 3.52 -17.00
N GLN A 60 2.82 2.72 -16.18
CA GLN A 60 2.86 2.85 -14.72
C GLN A 60 3.59 1.70 -14.02
N PHE A 61 3.93 0.62 -14.74
CA PHE A 61 4.58 -0.54 -14.15
C PHE A 61 5.84 -0.19 -13.36
N GLU A 62 6.74 0.63 -13.92
CA GLU A 62 7.96 1.02 -13.20
C GLU A 62 7.68 1.85 -11.94
N SER A 63 6.61 2.66 -11.93
CA SER A 63 6.23 3.44 -10.74
C SER A 63 5.68 2.54 -9.64
N ALA A 64 4.78 1.61 -10.02
CA ALA A 64 4.23 0.58 -9.14
C ALA A 64 5.34 -0.31 -8.56
N ARG A 65 6.28 -0.75 -9.41
CA ARG A 65 7.44 -1.56 -9.05
C ARG A 65 8.29 -0.87 -7.99
N ARG A 66 8.70 0.37 -8.23
CA ARG A 66 9.53 1.15 -7.30
C ARG A 66 8.84 1.41 -5.96
N TRP A 67 7.52 1.57 -5.95
CA TRP A 67 6.74 1.67 -4.72
C TRP A 67 6.78 0.37 -3.90
N VAL A 68 6.50 -0.78 -4.53
CA VAL A 68 6.53 -2.08 -3.84
C VAL A 68 7.94 -2.43 -3.38
N ASP A 69 8.98 -2.13 -4.18
CA ASP A 69 10.38 -2.32 -3.79
C ASP A 69 10.74 -1.47 -2.55
N LEU A 70 10.17 -0.28 -2.41
CA LEU A 70 10.35 0.54 -1.21
C LEU A 70 9.66 -0.10 0.00
N GLN A 71 8.41 -0.54 -0.14
CA GLN A 71 7.68 -1.23 0.92
C GLN A 71 8.44 -2.48 1.40
N GLU A 72 8.99 -3.26 0.46
CA GLU A 72 9.81 -4.43 0.76
C GLU A 72 11.05 -4.05 1.58
N ARG A 73 11.80 -3.03 1.17
CA ARG A 73 13.00 -2.59 1.90
C ARG A 73 12.68 -2.07 3.30
N LEU A 74 11.56 -1.34 3.46
CA LEU A 74 11.12 -0.81 4.75
C LEU A 74 10.60 -1.89 5.70
N SER A 75 10.01 -2.95 5.16
CA SER A 75 9.46 -4.07 5.95
C SER A 75 10.52 -5.11 6.33
N GLY A 76 11.64 -5.13 5.60
CA GLY A 76 12.74 -6.05 5.86
C GLY A 76 12.34 -7.53 5.77
N PRO A 77 13.08 -8.43 6.44
CA PRO A 77 12.85 -9.87 6.36
C PRO A 77 11.56 -10.33 7.05
N ASP A 78 11.03 -9.54 7.99
CA ASP A 78 9.81 -9.89 8.73
C ASP A 78 8.55 -9.66 7.90
N ARG A 79 8.67 -8.98 6.75
CA ARG A 79 7.56 -8.66 5.83
C ARG A 79 6.44 -7.83 6.46
N LEU A 80 6.69 -7.20 7.61
CA LEU A 80 5.76 -6.31 8.29
C LEU A 80 6.17 -4.86 8.07
N TRP A 81 5.29 -4.03 7.52
CA TRP A 81 5.54 -2.60 7.43
C TRP A 81 5.07 -1.91 8.73
N ASN A 82 5.87 -2.07 9.78
CA ASN A 82 5.54 -1.70 11.16
C ASN A 82 6.33 -0.50 11.71
N GLU A 83 7.00 0.23 10.83
CA GLU A 83 7.78 1.41 11.18
C GLU A 83 7.41 2.63 10.31
N GLY A 84 7.88 3.79 10.73
CA GLY A 84 7.64 5.05 10.04
C GLY A 84 6.28 5.68 10.37
N PHE A 85 6.02 6.80 9.72
CA PHE A 85 4.78 7.55 9.88
C PHE A 85 3.69 6.95 8.98
N GLN A 86 2.51 6.71 9.53
CA GLN A 86 1.35 6.22 8.81
C GLN A 86 0.11 7.00 9.26
N LEU A 87 -0.73 7.41 8.30
CA LEU A 87 -2.02 8.05 8.59
C LEU A 87 -3.05 7.05 9.12
N GLY A 88 -2.89 5.76 8.78
CA GLY A 88 -3.81 4.70 9.22
C GLY A 88 -5.22 4.90 8.67
N ASP A 89 -6.21 4.55 9.49
CA ASP A 89 -7.64 4.72 9.20
C ASP A 89 -8.06 6.17 9.48
N TRP A 90 -7.54 7.08 8.67
CA TRP A 90 -7.63 8.52 8.90
C TRP A 90 -9.09 9.00 9.04
N LEU A 91 -9.35 9.77 10.10
CA LEU A 91 -10.69 10.26 10.49
C LEU A 91 -11.67 9.14 10.92
N ASP A 92 -11.16 8.05 11.49
CA ASP A 92 -11.96 7.10 12.28
C ASP A 92 -12.82 7.88 13.30
N PRO A 93 -14.14 7.59 13.43
CA PRO A 93 -15.02 8.26 14.39
C PRO A 93 -14.57 8.15 15.86
N ASP A 94 -13.76 7.14 16.21
CA ASP A 94 -13.18 6.99 17.54
C ASP A 94 -11.92 7.87 17.74
N ALA A 95 -11.36 8.45 16.67
CA ALA A 95 -10.18 9.29 16.73
C ALA A 95 -10.47 10.67 17.38
N PRO A 96 -9.54 11.20 18.20
CA PRO A 96 -9.70 12.52 18.80
C PRO A 96 -9.65 13.63 17.72
N PRO A 97 -10.44 14.72 17.86
CA PRO A 97 -10.49 15.79 16.84
C PRO A 97 -9.15 16.47 16.54
N GLN A 98 -8.23 16.47 17.52
CA GLN A 98 -6.89 17.04 17.38
C GLN A 98 -5.84 16.08 16.81
N ASP A 99 -6.13 14.78 16.72
CA ASP A 99 -5.24 13.77 16.15
C ASP A 99 -6.02 12.74 15.31
N PRO A 100 -6.42 13.12 14.08
CA PRO A 100 -7.20 12.26 13.20
C PRO A 100 -6.47 11.00 12.68
N ALA A 101 -5.17 10.81 12.99
CA ALA A 101 -4.45 9.56 12.73
C ALA A 101 -4.48 8.58 13.91
N ASP A 102 -4.91 9.01 15.10
CA ASP A 102 -5.04 8.16 16.28
C ASP A 102 -6.35 7.36 16.23
N ALA A 103 -6.48 6.56 15.17
CA ALA A 103 -7.62 5.71 14.89
C ALA A 103 -7.61 4.43 15.73
N LYS A 104 -8.76 3.76 15.82
CA LYS A 104 -8.88 2.51 16.57
C LYS A 104 -8.14 1.35 15.92
N THR A 105 -8.10 1.34 14.57
CA THR A 105 -7.35 0.34 13.82
C THR A 105 -5.87 0.67 13.83
N ASP A 106 -5.03 -0.31 14.17
CA ASP A 106 -3.58 -0.13 14.16
C ASP A 106 -3.11 0.28 12.75
N ARG A 107 -2.43 1.43 12.66
CA ARG A 107 -1.87 1.96 11.42
C ARG A 107 -0.89 1.01 10.74
N TYR A 108 -0.19 0.16 11.49
CA TYR A 108 0.77 -0.81 10.95
C TYR A 108 0.09 -2.09 10.43
N LEU A 109 -1.08 -2.44 10.99
CA LEU A 109 -1.97 -3.44 10.41
C LEU A 109 -2.39 -2.96 9.02
N ILE A 110 -2.86 -1.72 8.90
CA ILE A 110 -3.26 -1.12 7.62
C ILE A 110 -2.07 -1.07 6.66
N ALA A 111 -0.90 -0.62 7.12
CA ALA A 111 0.28 -0.51 6.27
C ALA A 111 0.74 -1.87 5.70
N THR A 112 0.74 -2.90 6.53
CA THR A 112 1.11 -4.26 6.10
C THR A 112 0.06 -4.85 5.15
N ALA A 113 -1.23 -4.62 5.40
CA ALA A 113 -2.30 -5.09 4.51
C ALA A 113 -2.21 -4.45 3.12
N TYR A 114 -1.98 -3.14 3.05
CA TYR A 114 -1.78 -2.43 1.79
C TYR A 114 -0.51 -2.88 1.07
N PHE A 115 0.57 -3.20 1.80
CA PHE A 115 1.77 -3.77 1.20
C PHE A 115 1.49 -5.10 0.48
N ALA A 116 0.80 -6.06 1.14
CA ALA A 116 0.40 -7.31 0.50
C ALA A 116 -0.44 -7.07 -0.77
N ALA A 117 -1.43 -6.18 -0.66
CA ALA A 117 -2.33 -5.86 -1.77
C ALA A 117 -1.63 -5.15 -2.94
N SER A 118 -0.68 -4.27 -2.65
CA SER A 118 0.14 -3.58 -3.65
C SER A 118 1.10 -4.53 -4.36
N ALA A 119 1.78 -5.40 -3.61
CA ALA A 119 2.62 -6.45 -4.19
C ALA A 119 1.79 -7.37 -5.11
N ARG A 120 0.59 -7.79 -4.66
CA ARG A 120 -0.32 -8.60 -5.48
C ARG A 120 -0.72 -7.89 -6.76
N LYS A 121 -1.09 -6.61 -6.70
CA LYS A 121 -1.46 -5.84 -7.90
C LYS A 121 -0.29 -5.68 -8.85
N THR A 122 0.90 -5.37 -8.36
CA THR A 122 2.10 -5.29 -9.20
C THR A 122 2.42 -6.62 -9.87
N SER A 123 2.23 -7.75 -9.18
CA SER A 123 2.33 -9.09 -9.77
C SER A 123 1.34 -9.30 -10.92
N LEU A 124 0.06 -8.93 -10.72
CA LEU A 124 -0.97 -9.04 -11.74
C LEU A 124 -0.69 -8.14 -12.94
N ILE A 125 -0.27 -6.90 -12.70
CA ILE A 125 0.15 -5.96 -13.75
C ILE A 125 1.29 -6.56 -14.56
N ALA A 126 2.34 -7.08 -13.90
CA ALA A 126 3.46 -7.72 -14.58
C ALA A 126 3.01 -8.91 -15.44
N ALA A 127 2.08 -9.72 -14.94
CA ALA A 127 1.53 -10.86 -15.68
C ALA A 127 0.79 -10.43 -16.96
N GLU A 128 -0.08 -9.40 -16.87
CA GLU A 128 -0.79 -8.83 -18.03
C GLU A 128 0.16 -8.26 -19.08
N LEU A 129 1.32 -7.75 -18.65
CA LEU A 129 2.37 -7.23 -19.52
C LEU A 129 3.30 -8.32 -20.09
N GLY A 130 3.21 -9.56 -19.62
CA GLY A 130 4.09 -10.67 -20.01
C GLY A 130 5.45 -10.67 -19.31
N LEU A 131 5.60 -9.90 -18.23
CA LEU A 131 6.80 -9.79 -17.40
C LEU A 131 6.82 -10.91 -16.36
N THR A 132 7.10 -12.13 -16.82
CA THR A 132 6.92 -13.36 -16.04
C THR A 132 7.78 -13.45 -14.78
N ALA A 133 9.01 -12.92 -14.80
CA ALA A 133 9.91 -12.95 -13.65
C ALA A 133 9.40 -12.02 -12.54
N GLU A 134 9.01 -10.80 -12.91
CA GLU A 134 8.46 -9.79 -12.02
C GLU A 134 7.10 -10.25 -11.44
N ALA A 135 6.24 -10.85 -12.28
CA ALA A 135 4.98 -11.43 -11.84
C ALA A 135 5.20 -12.48 -10.74
N ALA A 136 6.15 -13.40 -10.94
CA ALA A 136 6.47 -14.44 -9.97
C ALA A 136 7.07 -13.85 -8.68
N HIS A 137 7.99 -12.89 -8.80
CA HIS A 137 8.63 -12.24 -7.66
C HIS A 137 7.63 -11.52 -6.77
N TYR A 138 6.84 -10.59 -7.32
CA TYR A 138 5.85 -9.84 -6.54
C TYR A 138 4.68 -10.71 -6.08
N GLY A 139 4.37 -11.80 -6.79
CA GLY A 139 3.38 -12.78 -6.37
C GLY A 139 3.83 -13.50 -5.09
N THR A 140 5.08 -13.98 -5.08
CA THR A 140 5.69 -14.60 -3.90
C THR A 140 5.78 -13.61 -2.75
N LEU A 141 6.21 -12.37 -3.01
CA LEU A 141 6.27 -11.33 -1.99
C LEU A 141 4.89 -11.08 -1.37
N ALA A 142 3.84 -10.99 -2.18
CA ALA A 142 2.47 -10.79 -1.67
C ALA A 142 2.02 -11.95 -0.77
N ASP A 143 2.35 -13.20 -1.13
CA ASP A 143 2.06 -14.39 -0.31
C ASP A 143 2.81 -14.35 1.02
N GLU A 144 4.11 -14.03 1.01
CA GLU A 144 4.93 -13.92 2.23
C GLU A 144 4.41 -12.81 3.18
N VAL A 145 4.02 -11.65 2.64
CA VAL A 145 3.48 -10.54 3.44
C VAL A 145 2.11 -10.91 4.01
N ARG A 146 1.27 -11.61 3.23
CA ARG A 146 -0.01 -12.13 3.71
C ARG A 146 0.18 -13.08 4.89
N ASP A 147 1.11 -14.03 4.79
CA ASP A 147 1.38 -14.99 5.87
C ASP A 147 1.91 -14.27 7.13
N ALA A 148 2.80 -13.29 6.96
CA ALA A 148 3.27 -12.45 8.06
C ALA A 148 2.15 -11.61 8.69
N PHE A 149 1.26 -11.04 7.88
CA PHE A 149 0.09 -10.30 8.33
C PHE A 149 -0.84 -11.17 9.19
N VAL A 150 -1.18 -12.37 8.71
CA VAL A 150 -2.05 -13.29 9.43
C VAL A 150 -1.42 -13.67 10.77
N ALA A 151 -0.13 -13.99 10.78
CA ALA A 151 0.58 -14.35 12.01
C ALA A 151 0.65 -13.20 13.03
N ALA A 152 0.72 -11.95 12.57
CA ALA A 152 0.83 -10.78 13.44
C ALA A 152 -0.52 -10.24 13.94
N TYR A 153 -1.57 -10.29 13.10
CA TYR A 153 -2.80 -9.53 13.33
C TYR A 153 -4.07 -10.37 13.46
N VAL A 154 -4.04 -11.67 13.16
CA VAL A 154 -5.19 -12.58 13.31
C VAL A 154 -4.99 -13.43 14.57
N LEU A 155 -5.93 -13.33 15.52
CA LEU A 155 -5.93 -14.12 16.74
C LEU A 155 -6.43 -15.56 16.47
N PRO A 156 -6.11 -16.53 17.34
CA PRO A 156 -6.51 -17.93 17.15
C PRO A 156 -8.03 -18.17 17.05
N ASP A 157 -8.85 -17.24 17.54
CA ASP A 157 -10.31 -17.29 17.48
C ASP A 157 -10.88 -16.58 16.24
N GLY A 158 -10.03 -16.11 15.32
CA GLY A 158 -10.39 -15.41 14.10
C GLY A 158 -10.66 -13.91 14.28
N ARG A 159 -10.52 -13.36 15.48
CA ARG A 159 -10.60 -11.91 15.71
C ARG A 159 -9.32 -11.21 15.28
N MET A 160 -9.45 -9.97 14.84
CA MET A 160 -8.30 -9.11 14.53
C MET A 160 -7.80 -8.41 15.80
N THR A 161 -6.49 -8.15 15.92
CA THR A 161 -5.88 -7.52 17.11
C THR A 161 -6.49 -6.17 17.49
N SER A 162 -6.93 -5.34 16.53
CA SER A 162 -7.61 -4.06 16.80
C SER A 162 -9.11 -4.19 17.10
N ASP A 163 -9.73 -5.33 16.77
CA ASP A 163 -11.18 -5.59 16.87
C ASP A 163 -12.06 -4.39 16.41
N ALA A 164 -11.71 -3.86 15.23
CA ALA A 164 -12.31 -2.69 14.62
C ALA A 164 -12.85 -3.01 13.22
N GLN A 165 -13.88 -2.28 12.76
CA GLN A 165 -14.54 -2.57 11.48
C GLN A 165 -13.55 -2.56 10.31
N THR A 166 -12.67 -1.55 10.26
CA THR A 166 -11.66 -1.42 9.20
C THR A 166 -10.66 -2.57 9.20
N ALA A 167 -10.24 -3.08 10.37
CA ALA A 167 -9.34 -4.22 10.45
C ALA A 167 -9.92 -5.46 9.74
N TYR A 168 -11.18 -5.77 9.99
CA TYR A 168 -11.87 -6.89 9.33
C TYR A 168 -12.16 -6.59 7.84
N ALA A 169 -12.62 -5.38 7.53
CA ALA A 169 -12.99 -5.01 6.17
C ALA A 169 -11.79 -5.06 5.21
N ILE A 170 -10.63 -4.56 5.64
CA ILE A 170 -9.39 -4.60 4.85
C ILE A 170 -8.90 -6.03 4.65
N ALA A 171 -8.87 -6.85 5.72
CA ALA A 171 -8.45 -8.24 5.61
C ALA A 171 -9.32 -9.02 4.61
N ILE A 172 -10.65 -8.87 4.69
CA ILE A 172 -11.58 -9.50 3.76
C ILE A 172 -11.41 -8.96 2.33
N ALA A 173 -11.31 -7.64 2.17
CA ALA A 173 -11.21 -7.02 0.84
C ALA A 173 -9.90 -7.36 0.11
N PHE A 174 -8.82 -7.62 0.85
CA PHE A 174 -7.51 -7.94 0.31
C PHE A 174 -7.18 -9.44 0.36
N ASP A 175 -8.12 -10.28 0.79
CA ASP A 175 -7.98 -11.75 0.90
C ASP A 175 -6.79 -12.18 1.78
N LEU A 176 -6.70 -11.57 2.97
CA LEU A 176 -5.63 -11.81 3.96
C LEU A 176 -6.05 -12.88 4.97
#